data_AF-A0A087BBC2-F1
#
_entry.id   AF-A0A087BBC2-F1
#
_cell.length_a   1.000
_cell.length_b   1.000
_cell.length_c   1.000
_cell.angle_alpha   90.00
_cell.angle_beta   90.00
_cell.angle_gamma   90.00
#
_symmetry.space_group_name_H-M   'P 1'
#
loop_
_entity.id
_entity.type
_entity.pdbx_description
1 polymer ?
#
loop_
_entity_poly.entity_id
_entity_poly.type
_entity_poly.pdbx_seq_one_letter_code
_entity_poly.pdbx_strand_id
1 'polypeptide(L)'
;MLKFGNWYFATWVLVLVLYSLHWSALNQTMTAPLLWFFFVTCTISLILGILSSPTIKTRIVLTRKHNPVVTILIALGFFLDWAYQGAVPVTQSYSGFQVGDQQTKVSVGIPGFHVFLISFTLFYGFYLIYLYFSNRQLRLFIEFLTIFILFIFNNSRGYCTFLLLIFILLFLFFKKNKQGCLCKSTFIKFCFCYRSFTFYWCAREYPFRI
;
A
#
# COMPACT_ATOMS: atom_id res chain seq x y z
N MET A 1 18.74 5.91 -15.69
CA MET A 1 18.51 4.65 -14.94
C MET A 1 17.76 5.00 -13.65
N LEU A 2 16.79 4.18 -13.24
CA LEU A 2 15.94 4.49 -12.08
C LEU A 2 16.74 4.23 -10.79
N LYS A 3 17.00 5.27 -10.01
CA LYS A 3 17.58 5.16 -8.67
C LYS A 3 16.46 5.42 -7.65
N PHE A 4 16.22 4.49 -6.73
CA PHE A 4 15.09 4.57 -5.80
C PHE A 4 15.12 5.83 -4.92
N GLY A 5 16.31 6.28 -4.50
CA GLY A 5 16.48 7.51 -3.72
C GLY A 5 15.95 8.76 -4.43
N ASN A 6 16.10 8.85 -5.76
CA ASN A 6 15.59 9.98 -6.54
C ASN A 6 14.06 10.01 -6.59
N TRP A 7 13.41 8.85 -6.64
CA TRP A 7 11.95 8.77 -6.61
C TRP A 7 11.38 9.12 -5.25
N TYR A 8 12.00 8.61 -4.18
CA TYR A 8 11.61 8.95 -2.82
C TYR A 8 11.72 10.47 -2.59
N PHE A 9 12.84 11.08 -3.00
CA PHE A 9 13.01 12.53 -2.98
C PHE A 9 11.91 13.25 -3.78
N ALA A 10 11.68 12.87 -5.04
CA ALA A 10 10.67 13.51 -5.89
C ALA A 10 9.26 13.40 -5.33
N THR A 11 8.89 12.23 -4.77
CA THR A 11 7.58 12.03 -4.13
C THR A 11 7.41 12.91 -2.91
N TRP A 12 8.40 12.99 -2.03
CA TRP A 12 8.30 13.85 -0.83
C TRP A 12 8.28 15.33 -1.16
N VAL A 13 9.09 15.79 -2.12
CA VAL A 13 9.04 17.17 -2.59
C VAL A 13 7.65 17.49 -3.14
N LEU A 14 7.07 16.60 -3.95
CA LEU A 14 5.71 16.77 -4.46
C LEU A 14 4.68 16.84 -3.32
N VAL A 15 4.78 15.96 -2.32
CA VAL A 15 3.89 15.98 -1.15
C VAL A 15 4.01 17.30 -0.38
N LEU A 16 5.22 17.82 -0.16
CA LEU A 16 5.44 19.10 0.53
C LEU A 16 4.87 20.28 -0.27
N VAL A 17 5.05 20.28 -1.59
CA VAL A 17 4.43 21.28 -2.48
C VAL A 17 2.92 21.21 -2.37
N LEU A 18 2.31 20.03 -2.51
CA LEU A 18 0.86 19.86 -2.40
C LEU A 18 0.33 20.24 -1.01
N TYR A 19 1.08 19.96 0.05
CA TYR A 19 0.74 20.35 1.41
C TYR A 19 0.72 21.87 1.57
N SER A 20 1.71 22.57 0.98
CA SER A 20 1.80 24.04 1.00
C SER A 20 0.63 24.74 0.30
N LEU A 21 -0.09 24.05 -0.58
CA LEU A 21 -1.29 24.58 -1.24
C LEU A 21 -2.53 24.60 -0.33
N HIS A 22 -2.45 24.04 0.89
CA HIS A 22 -3.53 24.02 1.87
C HIS A 22 -4.88 23.50 1.30
N TRP A 23 -4.82 22.56 0.35
CA TRP A 23 -6.01 22.03 -0.33
C TRP A 23 -6.97 21.23 0.56
N SER A 24 -6.59 20.90 1.78
CA SER A 24 -7.44 20.22 2.76
C SER A 24 -7.52 21.02 4.04
N ALA A 25 -8.74 21.15 4.59
CA ALA A 25 -8.96 21.71 5.92
C ALA A 25 -8.29 20.89 7.05
N LEU A 26 -7.86 19.66 6.75
CA LEU A 26 -7.09 18.81 7.67
C LEU A 26 -5.59 19.16 7.70
N ASN A 27 -5.10 19.98 6.75
CA ASN A 27 -3.70 20.40 6.73
C ASN A 27 -3.49 21.52 7.76
N GLN A 28 -3.15 21.12 8.98
CA GLN A 28 -2.64 22.05 9.98
C GLN A 28 -1.32 22.68 9.52
N THR A 29 -0.88 23.76 10.16
CA THR A 29 0.42 24.37 9.84
C THR A 29 1.56 23.43 10.24
N MET A 30 2.52 23.25 9.33
CA MET A 30 3.65 22.35 9.59
C MET A 30 4.55 22.95 10.66
N THR A 31 4.82 22.19 11.73
CA THR A 31 5.73 22.63 12.79
C THR A 31 7.18 22.62 12.29
N ALA A 32 7.99 23.56 12.76
CA ALA A 32 9.39 23.68 12.36
C ALA A 32 10.21 22.37 12.53
N PRO A 33 10.03 21.57 13.61
CA PRO A 33 10.72 20.29 13.76
C PRO A 33 10.38 19.28 12.66
N LEU A 34 9.11 19.21 12.25
CA LEU A 34 8.65 18.29 11.20
C LEU A 34 9.21 18.70 9.83
N LEU A 35 9.28 20.01 9.56
CA LEU A 35 9.89 20.55 8.35
C LEU A 35 11.39 20.20 8.28
N TRP A 36 12.12 20.34 9.39
CA TRP A 36 13.52 19.92 9.46
C TRP A 36 13.70 18.42 9.26
N PHE A 37 12.83 17.59 9.85
CA PHE A 37 12.85 16.14 9.63
C PHE A 37 12.69 15.79 8.13
N PHE A 38 11.72 16.39 7.45
CA PHE A 38 11.53 16.17 6.02
C PHE A 38 12.71 16.68 5.18
N PHE A 39 13.26 17.85 5.52
CA PHE A 39 14.43 18.39 4.83
C PHE A 39 15.64 17.46 4.94
N VAL A 40 15.95 16.98 6.15
CA VAL A 40 17.09 16.08 6.40
C VAL A 40 16.88 14.75 5.67
N THR A 41 15.70 14.13 5.79
CA THR A 41 15.40 12.85 5.14
C THR A 41 15.41 12.95 3.62
N CYS A 42 14.88 14.03 3.04
CA CYS A 42 14.96 14.31 1.60
C CYS A 42 16.41 14.47 1.14
N THR A 43 17.21 15.24 1.88
CA THR A 43 18.63 15.46 1.57
C THR A 43 19.42 14.16 1.61
N ILE A 44 19.25 13.34 2.65
CA ILE A 44 19.89 12.02 2.76
C ILE A 44 19.48 11.13 1.58
N SER A 45 18.18 11.07 1.25
CA SER A 45 17.69 10.28 0.12
C SER A 45 18.27 10.74 -1.22
N LEU A 46 18.46 12.05 -1.40
CA LEU A 46 19.08 12.62 -2.59
C LEU A 46 20.57 12.24 -2.67
N ILE A 47 21.32 12.38 -1.57
CA ILE A 47 22.73 11.99 -1.49
C ILE A 47 22.89 10.50 -1.80
N LEU A 48 22.10 9.63 -1.18
CA LEU A 48 22.09 8.19 -1.46
C LEU A 48 21.69 7.90 -2.92
N GLY A 49 20.76 8.69 -3.48
CA GLY A 49 20.42 8.65 -4.89
C GLY A 49 21.60 8.98 -5.80
N ILE A 50 22.40 10.00 -5.49
CA ILE A 50 23.58 10.37 -6.28
C ILE A 50 24.65 9.29 -6.17
N LEU A 51 24.98 8.85 -4.95
CA LEU A 51 26.05 7.89 -4.67
C LEU A 51 25.74 6.46 -5.09
N SER A 52 24.46 6.08 -5.16
CA SER A 52 24.09 4.70 -5.50
C SER A 52 24.42 4.36 -6.95
N SER A 53 25.03 3.19 -7.14
CA SER A 53 25.14 2.57 -8.45
C SER A 53 23.74 2.27 -9.01
N PRO A 54 23.52 2.42 -10.32
CA PRO A 54 22.21 2.18 -10.89
C PRO A 54 21.79 0.72 -10.68
N THR A 55 20.56 0.51 -10.21
CA THR A 55 20.04 -0.83 -9.96
C THR A 55 19.97 -1.62 -11.26
N ILE A 56 20.76 -2.68 -11.36
CA ILE A 56 20.69 -3.63 -12.47
C ILE A 56 19.36 -4.37 -12.35
N LYS A 57 18.55 -4.30 -13.41
CA LYS A 57 17.27 -5.00 -13.47
C LYS A 57 17.49 -6.47 -13.77
N THR A 58 17.97 -7.23 -12.79
CA THR A 58 18.05 -8.69 -12.91
C THR A 58 16.74 -9.32 -12.47
N ARG A 59 16.12 -10.05 -13.39
CA ARG A 59 14.98 -10.92 -13.07
C ARG A 59 15.53 -12.15 -12.33
N ILE A 60 15.35 -12.19 -11.01
CA ILE A 60 15.63 -13.40 -10.26
C ILE A 60 14.37 -14.27 -10.33
N VAL A 61 14.37 -15.31 -11.16
CA VAL A 61 13.26 -16.26 -11.16
C VAL A 61 13.39 -17.10 -9.89
N LEU A 62 12.60 -16.80 -8.86
CA LEU A 62 12.57 -17.62 -7.64
C LEU A 62 11.74 -18.89 -7.87
N THR A 63 12.42 -20.01 -8.03
CA THR A 63 11.86 -21.37 -7.96
C THR A 63 11.89 -21.90 -6.53
N ARG A 64 11.43 -21.10 -5.55
CA ARG A 64 11.35 -21.55 -4.16
C ARG A 64 10.07 -22.35 -3.93
N LYS A 65 10.17 -23.48 -3.21
CA LYS A 65 8.99 -24.20 -2.71
C LYS A 65 8.26 -23.31 -1.71
N HIS A 66 7.02 -22.99 -2.05
CA HIS A 66 6.10 -22.22 -1.22
C HIS A 66 5.38 -23.14 -0.22
N ASN A 67 5.17 -22.68 1.02
CA ASN A 67 4.41 -23.41 2.01
C ASN A 67 3.10 -22.66 2.34
N PRO A 68 1.92 -23.25 2.05
CA PRO A 68 0.62 -22.61 2.29
C PRO A 68 0.32 -22.35 3.77
N VAL A 69 1.05 -22.99 4.69
CA VAL A 69 0.85 -22.85 6.14
C VAL A 69 0.95 -21.39 6.58
N VAL A 70 1.81 -20.59 5.95
CA VAL A 70 1.96 -19.17 6.30
C VAL A 70 0.69 -18.38 6.02
N THR A 71 -0.01 -18.66 4.91
CA THR A 71 -1.29 -18.01 4.58
C THR A 71 -2.37 -18.37 5.59
N ILE A 72 -2.39 -19.63 6.06
CA ILE A 72 -3.31 -20.11 7.09
C ILE A 72 -3.04 -19.39 8.42
N LEU A 73 -1.77 -19.28 8.83
CA LEU A 73 -1.38 -18.57 10.06
C LEU A 73 -1.75 -17.09 10.01
N ILE A 74 -1.58 -16.43 8.86
CA ILE A 74 -2.01 -15.05 8.67
C ILE A 74 -3.52 -14.93 8.83
N ALA A 75 -4.29 -15.80 8.16
CA ALA A 75 -5.76 -15.79 8.27
C ALA A 75 -6.20 -15.96 9.73
N LEU A 76 -5.63 -16.93 10.46
CA LEU A 76 -5.88 -17.12 11.88
C LEU A 76 -5.51 -15.87 12.71
N GLY A 77 -4.39 -15.22 12.39
CA GLY A 77 -3.99 -13.96 13.01
C GLY A 77 -5.06 -12.86 12.86
N PHE A 78 -5.64 -12.71 11.66
CA PHE A 78 -6.74 -11.76 11.44
C PHE A 78 -7.99 -12.14 12.23
N PHE A 79 -8.37 -13.42 12.23
CA PHE A 79 -9.53 -13.87 13.00
C PHE A 79 -9.35 -13.65 14.50
N LEU A 80 -8.16 -13.90 15.05
CA LEU A 80 -7.85 -13.60 16.45
C LEU A 80 -7.91 -12.11 16.75
N ASP A 81 -7.41 -11.28 15.83
CA ASP A 81 -7.45 -9.83 15.98
C ASP A 81 -8.89 -9.30 15.95
N TRP A 82 -9.74 -9.81 15.06
CA TRP A 82 -11.16 -9.46 15.00
C TRP A 82 -11.95 -9.99 16.20
N ALA A 83 -11.62 -11.19 16.69
CA ALA A 83 -12.21 -11.73 17.91
C ALA A 83 -11.88 -10.86 19.13
N TYR A 84 -10.64 -10.36 19.22
CA TYR A 84 -10.23 -9.42 20.25
C TYR A 84 -10.97 -8.07 20.16
N GLN A 85 -11.19 -7.57 18.94
CA GLN A 85 -12.00 -6.36 18.71
C GLN A 85 -13.51 -6.57 18.97
N GLY A 86 -13.96 -7.83 19.07
CA GLY A 86 -15.36 -8.20 19.26
C GLY A 86 -16.23 -8.07 18.01
N ALA A 87 -15.66 -7.74 16.84
CA ALA A 87 -16.38 -7.63 15.58
C ALA A 87 -15.43 -7.67 14.37
N VAL A 88 -16.01 -7.85 13.18
CA VAL A 88 -15.28 -7.71 11.92
C VAL A 88 -15.26 -6.23 11.50
N PRO A 89 -14.10 -5.62 11.21
CA PRO A 89 -14.02 -4.18 10.95
C PRO A 89 -14.91 -3.66 9.81
N VAL A 90 -15.18 -4.47 8.78
CA VAL A 90 -16.07 -4.07 7.68
C VAL A 90 -17.52 -3.86 8.09
N THR A 91 -17.96 -4.49 9.19
CA THR A 91 -19.35 -4.36 9.67
C THR A 91 -19.52 -3.18 10.62
N GLN A 92 -18.41 -2.59 11.07
CA GLN A 92 -18.45 -1.42 11.94
C GLN A 92 -18.58 -0.14 11.11
N SER A 93 -19.46 0.76 11.56
CA SER A 93 -19.55 2.11 10.98
C SER A 93 -18.27 2.88 11.31
N TYR A 94 -17.58 3.37 10.28
CA TYR A 94 -16.43 4.25 10.46
C TYR A 94 -16.91 5.59 11.01
N SER A 95 -16.70 5.84 12.30
CA SER A 95 -17.13 7.08 12.97
C SER A 95 -16.23 8.29 12.68
N GLY A 96 -15.19 8.11 11.85
CA GLY A 96 -14.20 9.14 11.57
C GLY A 96 -13.24 9.36 12.76
N PHE A 97 -12.16 10.10 12.51
CA PHE A 97 -11.25 10.51 13.57
C PHE A 97 -11.82 11.75 14.26
N GLN A 98 -12.56 11.56 15.35
CA GLN A 98 -13.04 12.69 16.17
C GLN A 98 -11.95 13.09 17.16
N VAL A 99 -11.32 14.24 16.89
CA VAL A 99 -10.29 14.81 17.76
C VAL A 99 -10.93 15.16 19.11
N GLY A 100 -10.56 14.43 20.16
CA GLY A 100 -11.05 14.64 21.53
C GLY A 100 -11.90 13.52 22.11
N ASP A 101 -12.34 12.56 21.28
CA ASP A 101 -13.10 11.41 21.78
C ASP A 101 -12.15 10.36 22.38
N GLN A 102 -12.26 10.11 23.68
CA GLN A 102 -11.45 9.10 24.39
C GLN A 102 -11.66 7.68 23.83
N GLN A 103 -12.72 7.44 23.06
CA GLN A 103 -12.95 6.18 22.36
C GLN A 103 -11.96 5.90 21.21
N THR A 104 -11.27 6.91 20.68
CA THR A 104 -10.18 6.68 19.70
C THR A 104 -8.94 6.03 20.31
N LYS A 105 -8.87 5.88 21.64
CA LYS A 105 -7.80 5.14 22.34
C LYS A 105 -8.02 3.62 22.37
N VAL A 106 -9.15 3.12 21.87
CA VAL A 106 -9.32 1.68 21.69
C VAL A 106 -8.44 1.27 20.50
N SER A 107 -7.26 0.77 20.83
CA SER A 107 -6.33 0.10 19.90
C SER A 107 -7.13 -0.70 18.87
N VAL A 108 -6.96 -0.37 17.59
CA VAL A 108 -7.49 -1.17 16.49
C VAL A 108 -6.76 -2.51 16.55
N GLY A 109 -7.40 -3.51 17.14
CA GLY A 109 -6.83 -4.84 17.33
C GLY A 109 -5.95 -5.00 18.57
N ILE A 110 -5.27 -6.14 18.62
CA ILE A 110 -4.33 -6.49 19.68
C ILE A 110 -3.12 -5.54 19.59
N PRO A 111 -2.82 -4.73 20.63
CA PRO A 111 -1.73 -3.77 20.59
C PRO A 111 -0.39 -4.41 20.20
N GLY A 112 0.32 -3.80 19.26
CA GLY A 112 1.60 -4.30 18.73
C GLY A 112 1.47 -5.47 17.74
N PHE A 113 0.65 -6.49 18.07
CA PHE A 113 0.42 -7.63 17.19
C PHE A 113 -0.30 -7.22 15.90
N HIS A 114 -1.33 -6.37 15.98
CA HIS A 114 -2.08 -5.90 14.81
C HIS A 114 -1.17 -5.22 13.77
N VAL A 115 -0.30 -4.32 14.22
CA VAL A 115 0.64 -3.59 13.34
C VAL A 115 1.61 -4.55 12.66
N PHE A 116 2.16 -5.51 13.41
CA PHE A 116 3.02 -6.55 12.86
C PHE A 116 2.27 -7.42 11.86
N LEU A 117 1.08 -7.90 12.20
CA LEU A 117 0.23 -8.75 11.36
C LEU A 117 -0.06 -8.07 10.02
N ILE A 118 -0.49 -6.81 10.03
CA ILE A 118 -0.75 -6.02 8.82
C ILE A 118 0.51 -5.88 7.97
N SER A 119 1.61 -5.45 8.57
CA SER A 119 2.86 -5.19 7.85
C SER A 119 3.42 -6.46 7.21
N PHE A 120 3.43 -7.56 7.97
CA PHE A 120 3.86 -8.86 7.50
C PHE A 120 2.95 -9.40 6.39
N THR A 121 1.63 -9.26 6.56
CA THR A 121 0.65 -9.69 5.56
C THR A 121 0.80 -8.93 4.25
N LEU A 122 1.04 -7.62 4.30
CA LEU A 122 1.26 -6.81 3.10
C LEU A 122 2.51 -7.27 2.36
N PHE A 123 3.62 -7.43 3.07
CA PHE A 123 4.87 -7.94 2.51
C PHE A 123 4.69 -9.35 1.89
N TYR A 124 4.01 -10.23 2.61
CA TYR A 124 3.75 -11.59 2.14
C TYR A 124 2.81 -11.62 0.92
N GLY A 125 1.82 -10.73 0.86
CA GLY A 125 0.99 -10.52 -0.34
C GLY A 125 1.83 -10.12 -1.55
N PHE A 126 2.79 -9.19 -1.39
CA PHE A 126 3.73 -8.81 -2.45
C PHE A 126 4.59 -10.00 -2.91
N TYR A 127 5.04 -10.82 -1.96
CA TYR A 127 5.81 -12.02 -2.24
C TYR A 127 5.00 -13.07 -3.02
N LEU A 128 3.77 -13.37 -2.59
CA LEU A 128 2.89 -14.34 -3.25
C LEU A 128 2.62 -13.95 -4.71
N ILE A 129 2.30 -12.68 -4.96
CA ILE A 129 2.01 -12.25 -6.33
C ILE A 129 3.25 -12.26 -7.22
N TYR A 130 4.43 -11.96 -6.66
CA TYR A 130 5.70 -12.09 -7.35
C TYR A 130 6.00 -13.54 -7.73
N LEU A 131 5.79 -14.48 -6.80
CA LEU A 131 5.93 -15.92 -7.08
C LEU A 131 4.92 -16.39 -8.11
N TYR A 132 3.67 -15.92 -8.06
CA TYR A 132 2.65 -16.25 -9.06
C TYR A 132 3.09 -15.83 -10.46
N PHE A 133 3.58 -14.59 -10.65
CA PHE A 133 4.04 -14.16 -11.96
C PHE A 133 5.31 -14.89 -12.43
N SER A 134 6.15 -15.33 -11.49
CA SER A 134 7.38 -16.08 -11.77
C SER A 134 7.11 -17.54 -12.17
N ASN A 135 6.26 -18.25 -11.43
CA ASN A 135 6.04 -19.69 -11.55
C ASN A 135 4.69 -20.06 -12.21
N ARG A 136 3.75 -19.12 -12.33
CA ARG A 136 2.42 -19.28 -12.93
C ARG A 136 1.53 -20.36 -12.31
N GLN A 137 1.73 -20.66 -11.03
CA GLN A 137 0.90 -21.61 -10.28
C GLN A 137 -0.37 -20.94 -9.76
N LEU A 138 -1.55 -21.42 -10.17
CA LEU A 138 -2.85 -20.86 -9.77
C LEU A 138 -3.04 -20.80 -8.25
N ARG A 139 -2.51 -21.79 -7.52
CA ARG A 139 -2.56 -21.86 -6.06
C ARG A 139 -2.05 -20.57 -5.38
N LEU A 140 -0.94 -20.02 -5.88
CA LEU A 140 -0.35 -18.79 -5.34
C LEU A 140 -1.26 -17.57 -5.54
N PHE A 141 -1.99 -17.55 -6.66
CA PHE A 141 -2.96 -16.49 -6.92
C PHE A 141 -4.19 -16.59 -6.01
N ILE A 142 -4.64 -17.81 -5.71
CA ILE A 142 -5.73 -18.05 -4.75
C ILE A 142 -5.30 -17.57 -3.36
N GLU A 143 -4.08 -17.91 -2.91
CA GLU A 143 -3.56 -17.44 -1.62
C GLU A 143 -3.42 -15.92 -1.58
N PHE A 144 -2.96 -15.28 -2.66
CA PHE A 144 -2.96 -13.82 -2.77
C PHE A 144 -4.36 -13.23 -2.67
N LEU A 145 -5.35 -13.84 -3.33
CA LEU A 145 -6.75 -13.40 -3.27
C LEU A 145 -7.30 -13.53 -1.85
N THR A 146 -6.94 -14.59 -1.11
CA THR A 146 -7.27 -14.73 0.32
C THR A 146 -6.71 -13.55 1.12
N ILE A 147 -5.43 -13.21 0.96
CA ILE A 147 -4.82 -12.05 1.62
C ILE A 147 -5.55 -10.75 1.25
N PHE A 148 -5.87 -10.56 -0.02
CA PHE A 148 -6.60 -9.39 -0.49
C PHE A 148 -7.98 -9.27 0.16
N ILE A 149 -8.72 -10.38 0.27
CA ILE A 149 -10.03 -10.44 0.92
C ILE A 149 -9.91 -10.14 2.43
N LEU A 150 -8.87 -10.65 3.11
CA LEU A 150 -8.64 -10.33 4.53
C LEU A 150 -8.48 -8.82 4.75
N PHE A 151 -7.73 -8.11 3.89
CA PHE A 151 -7.61 -6.65 3.99
C PHE A 151 -8.91 -5.90 3.70
N ILE A 152 -9.77 -6.42 2.82
CA ILE A 152 -11.12 -5.87 2.60
C ILE A 152 -11.96 -6.01 3.88
N PHE A 153 -11.97 -7.20 4.49
CA PHE A 153 -12.69 -7.42 5.75
C PHE A 153 -12.12 -6.58 6.91
N ASN A 154 -10.82 -6.32 6.88
CA ASN A 154 -10.16 -5.41 7.82
C ASN A 154 -10.40 -3.92 7.51
N ASN A 155 -11.26 -3.59 6.55
CA ASN A 155 -11.57 -2.23 6.09
C ASN A 155 -10.31 -1.37 5.78
N SER A 156 -9.22 -2.03 5.37
CA SER A 156 -7.91 -1.39 5.25
C SER A 156 -7.61 -0.97 3.83
N ARG A 157 -8.33 0.06 3.38
CA ARG A 157 -8.38 0.49 1.97
C ARG A 157 -7.00 0.80 1.38
N GLY A 158 -6.11 1.42 2.16
CA GLY A 158 -4.75 1.72 1.73
C GLY A 158 -3.91 0.47 1.41
N TYR A 159 -4.08 -0.61 2.16
CA TYR A 159 -3.34 -1.84 1.89
C TYR A 159 -3.90 -2.58 0.67
N CYS A 160 -5.22 -2.55 0.46
CA CYS A 160 -5.82 -3.05 -0.77
C CYS A 160 -5.29 -2.31 -2.01
N THR A 161 -5.19 -0.98 -1.97
CA THR A 161 -4.64 -0.22 -3.11
C THR A 161 -3.17 -0.54 -3.35
N PHE A 162 -2.36 -0.71 -2.30
CA PHE A 162 -0.97 -1.15 -2.46
C PHE A 162 -0.85 -2.56 -3.09
N LEU A 163 -1.68 -3.51 -2.67
CA LEU A 163 -1.71 -4.86 -3.27
C LEU A 163 -2.12 -4.83 -4.76
N LEU A 164 -3.11 -4.02 -5.12
CA LEU A 164 -3.51 -3.85 -6.53
C LEU A 164 -2.42 -3.17 -7.35
N LEU A 165 -1.79 -2.13 -6.79
CA LEU A 165 -0.70 -1.43 -7.47
C LEU A 165 0.46 -2.37 -7.77
N ILE A 166 0.92 -3.16 -6.80
CA ILE A 166 2.01 -4.12 -7.04
C ILE A 166 1.61 -5.21 -8.03
N PHE A 167 0.35 -5.69 -7.99
CA PHE A 167 -0.17 -6.68 -8.93
C PHE A 167 -0.04 -6.15 -10.36
N ILE A 168 -0.45 -4.91 -10.59
CA ILE A 168 -0.41 -4.27 -11.91
C ILE A 168 1.02 -4.01 -12.36
N LEU A 169 1.87 -3.49 -11.47
CA LEU A 169 3.28 -3.24 -11.79
C LEU A 169 3.99 -4.54 -12.21
N LEU A 170 3.76 -5.63 -11.48
CA LEU A 170 4.32 -6.93 -11.82
C LEU A 170 3.70 -7.49 -13.09
N PHE A 171 2.39 -7.36 -13.29
CA PHE A 171 1.73 -7.76 -14.53
C PHE A 171 2.37 -7.08 -15.75
N LEU A 172 2.57 -5.76 -15.70
CA LEU A 172 3.19 -4.97 -16.77
C LEU A 172 4.66 -5.37 -16.98
N PHE A 173 5.40 -5.55 -15.89
CA PHE A 173 6.81 -5.97 -15.94
C PHE A 173 6.97 -7.32 -16.63
N PHE A 174 6.18 -8.33 -16.25
CA PHE A 174 6.23 -9.66 -16.85
C PHE A 174 5.63 -9.71 -18.26
N LYS A 175 4.65 -8.85 -18.60
CA LYS A 175 4.07 -8.75 -19.95
C LYS A 175 5.06 -8.13 -20.96
N LYS A 176 5.74 -7.05 -20.58
CA LYS A 176 6.74 -6.37 -21.44
C LYS A 176 7.87 -7.29 -21.90
N ASN A 177 8.17 -8.32 -21.12
CA ASN A 177 9.22 -9.27 -21.43
C ASN A 177 8.78 -10.40 -22.39
N LYS A 178 7.47 -10.64 -22.56
CA LYS A 178 6.94 -11.61 -23.54
C LYS A 178 6.67 -10.99 -24.91
N GLN A 179 6.38 -9.69 -24.97
CA GLN A 179 6.15 -8.94 -26.21
C GLN A 179 6.83 -7.58 -26.08
N GLY A 180 7.86 -7.35 -26.89
CA GLY A 180 8.77 -6.21 -26.83
C GLY A 180 8.18 -4.81 -27.08
N CYS A 181 6.88 -4.58 -26.92
CA CYS A 181 6.28 -3.26 -27.09
C CYS A 181 5.19 -3.00 -26.03
N LEU A 182 5.45 -2.05 -25.15
CA LEU A 182 4.52 -1.60 -24.12
C LEU A 182 3.44 -0.72 -24.77
N CYS A 183 2.20 -1.20 -24.85
CA CYS A 183 1.09 -0.36 -25.28
C CYS A 183 0.79 0.69 -24.18
N LYS A 184 1.31 1.92 -24.35
CA LYS A 184 1.13 3.08 -23.45
C LYS A 184 -0.34 3.34 -23.08
N SER A 185 -1.28 2.88 -23.91
CA SER A 185 -2.73 3.04 -23.73
C SER A 185 -3.28 2.37 -22.46
N THR A 186 -2.74 1.21 -22.04
CA THR A 186 -3.30 0.47 -20.89
C THR A 186 -2.96 1.10 -19.54
N PHE A 187 -1.78 1.73 -19.42
CA PHE A 187 -1.34 2.40 -18.19
C PHE A 187 -2.12 3.71 -17.96
N ILE A 188 -2.39 4.48 -19.02
CA ILE A 188 -3.18 5.72 -18.95
C ILE A 188 -4.64 5.43 -18.57
N LYS A 189 -5.26 4.41 -19.19
CA LYS A 189 -6.63 4.00 -18.85
C LYS A 189 -6.76 3.56 -17.39
N PHE A 190 -5.72 2.93 -16.83
CA PHE A 190 -5.72 2.54 -15.43
C PHE A 190 -5.53 3.71 -14.47
N CYS A 191 -4.61 4.65 -14.75
CA CYS A 191 -4.50 5.88 -13.94
C CYS A 191 -5.82 6.67 -13.92
N PHE A 192 -6.57 6.66 -15.02
CA PHE A 192 -7.90 7.25 -15.09
C PHE A 192 -8.93 6.48 -14.26
N CYS A 193 -8.93 5.14 -14.32
CA CYS A 193 -9.82 4.30 -13.52
C CYS A 193 -9.50 4.38 -12.01
N TYR A 194 -8.22 4.45 -11.63
CA TYR A 194 -7.76 4.67 -10.26
C TYR A 194 -8.22 6.04 -9.74
N ARG A 195 -8.08 7.10 -10.55
CA ARG A 195 -8.60 8.42 -10.21
C ARG A 195 -10.11 8.39 -10.03
N SER A 196 -10.86 7.75 -10.93
CA SER A 196 -12.32 7.61 -10.80
C SER A 196 -12.74 6.79 -9.59
N PHE A 197 -12.07 5.68 -9.28
CA PHE A 197 -12.39 4.84 -8.12
C PHE A 197 -12.10 5.57 -6.81
N THR A 198 -10.95 6.24 -6.70
CA THR A 198 -10.61 7.03 -5.51
C THR A 198 -11.55 8.22 -5.35
N PHE A 199 -11.95 8.87 -6.44
CA PHE A 199 -12.86 10.02 -6.43
C PHE A 199 -14.32 9.62 -6.11
N TYR A 200 -14.82 8.55 -6.70
CA TYR A 200 -16.17 8.03 -6.45
C TYR A 200 -16.32 7.50 -5.01
N TRP A 201 -15.24 6.96 -4.44
CA TRP A 201 -15.27 6.46 -3.07
C TRP A 201 -15.03 7.56 -2.02
N CYS A 202 -14.21 8.57 -2.33
CA CYS A 202 -14.05 9.77 -1.49
C CYS A 202 -15.33 10.62 -1.43
N ALA A 203 -16.07 10.70 -2.55
CA ALA A 203 -17.35 11.40 -2.63
C ALA A 203 -18.48 10.76 -1.78
N ARG A 204 -18.34 9.49 -1.38
CA ARG A 204 -19.33 8.78 -0.55
C ARG A 204 -19.19 9.07 0.94
N GLU A 205 -18.00 9.48 1.40
CA GLU A 205 -17.70 9.75 2.82
C GLU A 205 -17.87 11.21 3.22
N TYR A 206 -17.94 12.12 2.25
CA TYR A 206 -18.19 13.53 2.49
C TYR A 206 -19.35 13.98 1.61
N PRO A 207 -20.62 13.92 2.07
CA PRO A 207 -21.61 14.80 1.51
C PRO A 207 -21.10 16.21 1.79
N PHE A 208 -20.64 16.91 0.75
CA PHE A 208 -20.37 18.35 0.82
C PHE A 208 -21.66 19.01 1.34
N ARG A 209 -21.74 19.25 2.64
CA ARG A 209 -22.64 20.27 3.18
C ARG A 209 -21.96 21.58 2.84
N ILE A 210 -22.36 22.13 1.68
CA ILE A 210 -22.23 23.55 1.38
C ILE A 210 -23.12 24.31 2.38
#